data_AF-A0A811N0B9-F1
#
_entry.id   AF-A0A811N0B9-F1
#
_cell.length_a   1.000
_cell.length_b   1.000
_cell.length_c   1.000
_cell.angle_alpha   90.00
_cell.angle_beta   90.00
_cell.angle_gamma   90.00
#
_symmetry.space_group_name_H-M   'P 1'
#
loop_
_entity.id
_entity.type
_entity.pdbx_description
1 polymer ?
#
loop_
_entity_poly.entity_id
_entity_poly.type
_entity_poly.pdbx_seq_one_letter_code
_entity_poly.pdbx_strand_id
1 'polypeptide(L)'
;MQSVSQLALRRLLSLPSATAAARRAAPVAAEAVSGGGGVLLPRGGVAGVAANGWSGSGPGLRLDRRLCTYDERDDRALEEEAEKKFGWILKIFFLGTAGLVGYQFFPYMGDNLLQQSISLLRVKDPLFKRMGASRLARFAVDDQRRMKVVEMGGAQELLNVLEGAKDDKTRKETLKALAALSKSEEAAGFLDKAGAYAIVSSTPNSGEYAEIQTYKTSLLTAFDQLKS
;
A
#
# COMPACT_ATOMS: atom_id res chain seq x y z
N MET A 1 -23.95 27.49 50.84
CA MET A 1 -25.07 28.16 50.14
C MET A 1 -24.60 28.51 48.74
N GLN A 2 -25.40 28.14 47.72
CA GLN A 2 -25.42 28.68 46.33
C GLN A 2 -24.18 28.34 45.46
N SER A 3 -24.12 27.34 44.57
CA SER A 3 -25.11 26.62 43.73
C SER A 3 -26.05 27.49 42.90
N VAL A 4 -25.53 28.53 42.25
CA VAL A 4 -26.34 29.31 41.26
C VAL A 4 -25.58 29.63 39.95
N SER A 5 -24.25 29.49 39.87
CA SER A 5 -23.50 29.92 38.67
C SER A 5 -23.47 28.95 37.48
N GLN A 6 -24.21 27.83 37.50
CA GLN A 6 -24.18 26.82 36.42
C GLN A 6 -25.42 26.83 35.50
N LEU A 7 -26.45 27.63 35.78
CA LEU A 7 -27.69 27.63 34.98
C LEU A 7 -27.80 28.75 33.93
N ALA A 8 -26.93 29.77 33.98
CA ALA A 8 -27.03 30.93 33.08
C ALA A 8 -26.27 30.78 31.74
N LEU A 9 -25.39 29.79 31.60
CA LEU A 9 -24.60 29.59 30.37
C LEU A 9 -25.16 28.52 29.41
N ARG A 10 -26.27 27.86 29.77
CA ARG A 10 -26.96 26.87 28.92
C ARG A 10 -28.05 27.46 28.00
N ARG A 11 -28.19 28.78 27.96
CA ARG A 11 -29.28 29.46 27.24
C ARG A 11 -28.83 30.48 26.20
N LEU A 12 -27.58 30.41 25.76
CA LEU A 12 -27.13 31.11 24.56
C LEU A 12 -26.83 30.08 23.46
N LEU A 13 -27.86 29.88 22.64
CA LEU A 13 -27.74 29.70 21.19
C LEU A 13 -27.54 28.26 20.70
N SER A 14 -28.60 27.51 20.96
CA SER A 14 -29.14 26.47 20.07
C SER A 14 -29.15 26.86 18.59
N LEU A 15 -28.74 25.90 17.77
CA LEU A 15 -28.89 25.74 16.31
C LEU A 15 -30.23 26.24 15.73
N PRO A 16 -30.21 26.59 14.44
CA PRO A 16 -31.17 26.00 13.52
C PRO A 16 -30.49 25.18 12.40
N SER A 17 -31.11 24.04 12.15
CA SER A 17 -30.96 23.14 11.01
C SER A 17 -31.11 23.84 9.65
N ALA A 18 -30.22 23.52 8.71
CA ALA A 18 -30.45 23.73 7.29
C ALA A 18 -30.11 22.44 6.52
N THR A 19 -31.16 21.65 6.30
CA THR A 19 -31.31 20.71 5.20
C THR A 19 -31.24 21.43 3.85
N ALA A 20 -30.80 20.68 2.84
CA ALA A 20 -30.98 20.91 1.39
C ALA A 20 -29.99 21.86 0.68
N ALA A 21 -28.99 21.27 0.02
CA ALA A 21 -28.70 21.57 -1.39
C ALA A 21 -27.76 20.52 -2.03
N ALA A 22 -28.30 19.82 -3.03
CA ALA A 22 -27.69 19.36 -4.29
C ALA A 22 -26.33 18.61 -4.23
N ARG A 23 -26.25 17.28 -4.42
CA ARG A 23 -26.41 16.47 -5.66
C ARG A 23 -25.56 16.92 -6.86
N ARG A 24 -24.86 15.92 -7.44
CA ARG A 24 -24.01 15.87 -8.67
C ARG A 24 -22.53 16.15 -8.37
N ALA A 25 -21.55 15.34 -8.76
CA ALA A 25 -21.46 14.53 -9.97
C ALA A 25 -20.56 13.28 -9.80
N ALA A 26 -20.96 12.20 -10.46
CA ALA A 26 -20.15 11.10 -10.96
C ALA A 26 -20.86 10.61 -12.25
N PRO A 27 -20.28 9.68 -13.01
CA PRO A 27 -19.05 9.74 -13.81
C PRO A 27 -19.41 9.76 -15.33
N VAL A 28 -18.50 10.21 -16.19
CA VAL A 28 -18.66 10.06 -17.64
C VAL A 28 -17.82 8.87 -18.10
N ALA A 29 -18.52 7.86 -18.62
CA ALA A 29 -18.00 6.73 -19.37
C ALA A 29 -18.63 6.75 -20.78
N ALA A 30 -17.98 6.03 -21.71
CA ALA A 30 -18.26 5.82 -23.14
C ALA A 30 -17.57 6.85 -24.07
N GLU A 31 -16.89 6.47 -25.16
CA GLU A 31 -17.09 5.32 -26.05
C GLU A 31 -15.78 4.70 -26.56
N ALA A 32 -15.87 3.41 -26.88
CA ALA A 32 -15.00 2.70 -27.80
C ALA A 32 -15.67 2.67 -29.19
N VAL A 33 -14.92 2.94 -30.25
CA VAL A 33 -15.27 2.49 -31.62
C VAL A 33 -14.04 1.90 -32.30
N SER A 34 -14.28 0.69 -32.79
CA SER A 34 -13.42 -0.19 -33.58
C SER A 34 -13.70 0.00 -35.07
N GLY A 35 -12.66 -0.11 -35.89
CA GLY A 35 -12.71 -0.15 -37.37
C GLY A 35 -11.41 0.47 -37.90
N GLY A 36 -10.46 -0.24 -38.50
CA GLY A 36 -10.60 -1.28 -39.52
C GLY A 36 -10.26 -0.65 -40.87
N GLY A 37 -9.02 -0.82 -41.34
CA GLY A 37 -8.61 -0.34 -42.67
C GLY A 37 -7.09 -0.23 -42.83
N GLY A 38 -6.45 -1.30 -43.29
CA GLY A 38 -5.14 -1.21 -43.94
C GLY A 38 -5.27 -0.60 -45.33
N VAL A 39 -4.15 -0.14 -45.91
CA VAL A 39 -3.82 -0.23 -47.35
C VAL A 39 -2.45 0.42 -47.60
N LEU A 40 -1.59 -0.41 -48.17
CA LEU A 40 -0.56 -0.23 -49.20
C LEU A 40 0.16 1.11 -49.44
N LEU A 41 1.49 0.98 -49.48
CA LEU A 41 2.46 1.71 -50.29
C LEU A 41 1.97 2.03 -51.72
N PRO A 42 2.46 3.14 -52.31
CA PRO A 42 2.73 3.19 -53.73
C PRO A 42 4.20 3.44 -54.05
N ARG A 43 4.63 2.66 -55.02
CA ARG A 43 5.87 2.70 -55.78
C ARG A 43 5.67 3.63 -56.98
N GLY A 44 6.60 4.55 -57.21
CA GLY A 44 6.73 5.35 -58.44
C GLY A 44 7.92 6.30 -58.25
N GLY A 45 9.00 6.29 -59.04
CA GLY A 45 9.13 5.92 -60.43
C GLY A 45 8.83 7.13 -61.31
N VAL A 46 9.75 8.10 -61.37
CA VAL A 46 9.71 9.17 -62.39
C VAL A 46 11.12 9.48 -62.88
N ALA A 47 11.27 9.42 -64.19
CA ALA A 47 12.48 9.62 -64.95
C ALA A 47 12.69 11.10 -65.31
N GLY A 48 13.97 11.48 -65.35
CA GLY A 48 14.61 12.33 -66.38
C GLY A 48 13.99 13.67 -66.78
N VAL A 49 14.71 14.75 -66.48
CA VAL A 49 14.82 15.91 -67.38
C VAL A 49 16.29 16.37 -67.40
N ALA A 50 16.84 16.46 -68.61
CA ALA A 50 18.18 16.89 -68.93
C ALA A 50 18.30 18.43 -68.94
N ALA A 51 19.49 18.94 -68.59
CA ALA A 51 19.97 20.23 -69.04
C ALA A 51 21.51 20.21 -69.16
N ASN A 52 21.97 19.99 -70.39
CA ASN A 52 22.90 20.81 -71.17
C ASN A 52 24.33 21.03 -70.65
N GLY A 53 25.27 20.72 -71.53
CA GLY A 53 26.70 20.80 -71.29
C GLY A 53 27.30 22.20 -71.33
N TRP A 54 28.49 22.30 -70.75
CA TRP A 54 29.47 23.33 -71.05
C TRP A 54 30.86 22.68 -71.07
N SER A 55 31.53 22.78 -72.22
CA SER A 55 32.89 22.33 -72.48
C SER A 55 33.91 23.36 -71.98
N GLY A 56 34.94 22.92 -71.26
CA GLY A 56 36.03 23.78 -70.79
C GLY A 56 37.21 22.97 -70.29
N SER A 57 38.12 22.63 -71.20
CA SER A 57 39.40 21.99 -70.93
C SER A 57 40.35 22.93 -70.17
N GLY A 58 40.95 22.45 -69.09
CA GLY A 58 42.09 23.09 -68.43
C GLY A 58 42.77 22.12 -67.45
N PRO A 59 44.07 21.81 -67.61
CA PRO A 59 44.79 20.96 -66.66
C PRO A 59 45.36 21.86 -65.56
N GLY A 60 44.86 21.73 -64.33
CA GLY A 60 45.32 22.59 -63.25
C GLY A 60 44.99 22.04 -61.88
N LEU A 61 46.04 21.57 -61.21
CA LEU A 61 46.19 21.52 -59.75
C LEU A 61 45.29 20.51 -59.02
N ARG A 62 45.84 19.30 -58.84
CA ARG A 62 45.51 18.46 -57.68
C ARG A 62 45.98 19.17 -56.41
N LEU A 63 45.12 20.01 -55.84
CA LEU A 63 45.15 20.29 -54.42
C LEU A 63 44.28 19.23 -53.75
N ASP A 64 44.90 18.15 -53.27
CA ASP A 64 44.26 17.24 -52.32
C ASP A 64 43.99 18.04 -51.04
N ARG A 65 42.82 18.66 -51.03
CA ARG A 65 42.16 19.19 -49.86
C ARG A 65 41.97 18.00 -48.91
N ARG A 66 42.84 17.87 -47.91
CA ARG A 66 42.67 16.96 -46.79
C ARG A 66 41.39 17.40 -46.03
N LEU A 67 40.24 16.97 -46.53
CA LEU A 67 38.96 17.09 -45.85
C LEU A 67 39.07 16.28 -44.56
N CYS A 68 38.96 16.97 -43.42
CA CYS A 68 38.52 16.33 -42.19
C CYS A 68 37.14 15.73 -42.48
N THR A 69 37.07 14.44 -42.72
CA THR A 69 35.81 13.70 -42.68
C THR A 69 35.41 13.67 -41.21
N TYR A 70 34.55 14.61 -40.82
CA TYR A 70 33.77 14.50 -39.59
C TYR A 70 32.87 13.26 -39.78
N ASP A 71 33.13 12.19 -39.04
CA ASP A 71 32.44 10.92 -39.23
C ASP A 71 31.14 10.90 -38.41
N GLU A 72 30.04 11.35 -39.02
CA GLU A 72 28.70 11.37 -38.42
C GLU A 72 28.18 9.98 -37.99
N ARG A 73 28.87 8.88 -38.32
CA ARG A 73 28.50 7.53 -37.85
C ARG A 73 29.08 7.24 -36.47
N ASP A 74 30.29 7.70 -36.19
CA ASP A 74 30.91 7.54 -34.87
C ASP A 74 30.19 8.38 -33.81
N ASP A 75 29.73 9.59 -34.18
CA ASP A 75 28.93 10.45 -33.29
C ASP A 75 27.59 9.80 -32.91
N ARG A 76 26.87 9.20 -33.89
CA ARG A 76 25.60 8.49 -33.64
C ARG A 76 25.78 7.24 -32.78
N ALA A 77 26.87 6.48 -32.98
CA ALA A 77 27.16 5.30 -32.18
C ALA A 77 27.51 5.67 -30.72
N LEU A 78 28.24 6.77 -30.52
CA LEU A 78 28.53 7.31 -29.19
C LEU A 78 27.27 7.81 -28.47
N GLU A 79 26.35 8.46 -29.19
CA GLU A 79 25.07 8.92 -28.66
C GLU A 79 24.19 7.73 -28.22
N GLU A 80 24.05 6.67 -29.03
CA GLU A 80 23.27 5.48 -28.69
C GLU A 80 23.84 4.71 -27.48
N GLU A 81 25.16 4.59 -27.39
CA GLU A 81 25.82 3.99 -26.21
C GLU A 81 25.64 4.85 -24.96
N ALA A 82 25.73 6.17 -25.09
CA ALA A 82 25.49 7.09 -24.00
C ALA A 82 24.04 6.95 -23.52
N GLU A 83 23.05 6.95 -24.39
CA GLU A 83 21.64 6.78 -24.01
C GLU A 83 21.36 5.45 -23.31
N LYS A 84 21.96 4.35 -23.77
CA LYS A 84 21.80 3.03 -23.13
C LYS A 84 22.48 2.98 -21.76
N LYS A 85 23.67 3.55 -21.63
CA LYS A 85 24.41 3.63 -20.35
C LYS A 85 23.72 4.58 -19.38
N PHE A 86 23.36 5.79 -19.81
CA PHE A 86 22.63 6.77 -19.00
C PHE A 86 21.24 6.25 -18.62
N GLY A 87 20.52 5.59 -19.53
CA GLY A 87 19.23 4.98 -19.24
C GLY A 87 19.33 3.87 -18.19
N TRP A 88 20.38 3.04 -18.24
CA TRP A 88 20.62 2.00 -17.25
C TRP A 88 21.10 2.56 -15.90
N ILE A 89 21.99 3.55 -15.92
CA ILE A 89 22.45 4.29 -14.73
C ILE A 89 21.27 5.00 -14.07
N LEU A 90 20.41 5.66 -14.83
CA LEU A 90 19.22 6.31 -14.31
C LEU A 90 18.28 5.30 -13.63
N LYS A 91 18.12 4.10 -14.19
CA LYS A 91 17.32 3.02 -13.56
C LYS A 91 17.87 2.58 -12.21
N ILE A 92 19.19 2.44 -12.05
CA ILE A 92 19.79 2.08 -10.75
C ILE A 92 19.64 3.23 -9.73
N PHE A 93 19.73 4.49 -10.17
CA PHE A 93 19.44 5.64 -9.30
C PHE A 93 17.98 5.66 -8.85
N PHE A 94 17.02 5.43 -9.76
CA PHE A 94 15.62 5.32 -9.39
C PHE A 94 15.34 4.13 -8.49
N LEU A 95 15.91 2.96 -8.77
CA LEU A 95 15.73 1.77 -7.94
C LEU A 95 16.33 1.98 -6.54
N GLY A 96 17.52 2.56 -6.45
CA GLY A 96 18.18 2.87 -5.18
C GLY A 96 17.42 3.93 -4.38
N THR A 97 17.02 5.03 -5.03
CA THR A 97 16.30 6.13 -4.38
C THR A 97 14.89 5.70 -3.97
N ALA A 98 14.16 5.00 -4.83
CA ALA A 98 12.84 4.45 -4.50
C ALA A 98 12.94 3.40 -3.37
N GLY A 99 14.00 2.59 -3.35
CA GLY A 99 14.28 1.67 -2.26
C GLY A 99 14.53 2.38 -0.93
N LEU A 100 15.34 3.44 -0.93
CA LEU A 100 15.66 4.23 0.27
C LEU A 100 14.43 4.95 0.82
N VAL A 101 13.67 5.62 -0.06
CA VAL A 101 12.40 6.27 0.29
C VAL A 101 11.40 5.22 0.79
N GLY A 102 11.31 4.06 0.12
CA GLY A 102 10.49 2.94 0.56
C GLY A 102 10.83 2.51 1.98
N TYR A 103 12.12 2.29 2.29
CA TYR A 103 12.57 1.90 3.62
C TYR A 103 12.20 2.93 4.70
N GLN A 104 12.31 4.23 4.40
CA GLN A 104 12.01 5.30 5.35
C GLN A 104 10.49 5.52 5.56
N PHE A 105 9.69 5.47 4.51
CA PHE A 105 8.26 5.81 4.57
C PHE A 105 7.35 4.61 4.91
N PHE A 106 7.77 3.39 4.58
CA PHE A 106 7.00 2.18 4.87
C PHE A 106 6.66 1.97 6.37
N PRO A 107 7.56 2.22 7.35
CA PRO A 107 7.20 2.10 8.76
C PRO A 107 6.13 3.12 9.18
N TYR A 108 6.21 4.36 8.69
CA TYR A 108 5.23 5.41 9.04
C TYR A 108 3.84 5.14 8.47
N MET A 109 3.74 4.59 7.25
CA MET A 109 2.45 4.16 6.70
C MET A 109 1.89 2.93 7.44
N GLY A 110 2.75 2.01 7.86
CA GLY A 110 2.35 0.82 8.62
C GLY A 110 1.70 1.16 9.96
N ASP A 111 2.28 2.10 10.71
CA ASP A 111 1.78 2.49 12.03
C ASP A 111 0.40 3.17 11.96
N ASN A 112 0.19 4.04 10.97
CA ASN A 112 -1.13 4.64 10.72
C ASN A 112 -2.19 3.58 10.41
N LEU A 113 -1.86 2.59 9.57
CA LEU A 113 -2.78 1.49 9.24
C LEU A 113 -3.06 0.59 10.45
N LEU A 114 -2.07 0.40 11.32
CA LEU A 114 -2.22 -0.35 12.56
C LEU A 114 -3.17 0.39 13.51
N GLN A 115 -2.95 1.69 13.73
CA GLN A 115 -3.83 2.53 14.55
C GLN A 115 -5.27 2.58 14.00
N GLN A 116 -5.44 2.63 12.68
CA GLN A 116 -6.75 2.51 12.05
C GLN A 116 -7.38 1.14 12.32
N SER A 117 -6.60 0.06 12.26
CA SER A 117 -7.09 -1.29 12.54
C SER A 117 -7.54 -1.46 13.99
N ILE A 118 -6.83 -0.85 14.95
CA ILE A 118 -7.25 -0.78 16.36
C ILE A 118 -8.54 0.04 16.50
N SER A 119 -8.64 1.17 15.80
CA SER A 119 -9.84 2.01 15.83
C SER A 119 -11.07 1.27 15.29
N LEU A 120 -10.90 0.37 14.32
CA LEU A 120 -11.97 -0.49 13.81
C LEU A 120 -12.48 -1.51 14.85
N LEU A 121 -11.64 -1.95 15.79
CA LEU A 121 -12.07 -2.84 16.89
C LEU A 121 -13.06 -2.16 17.85
N ARG A 122 -12.98 -0.83 17.97
CA ARG A 122 -13.85 -0.02 18.85
C ARG A 122 -15.22 0.25 18.25
N VAL A 123 -15.40 0.00 16.95
CA VAL A 123 -16.69 0.19 16.26
C VAL A 123 -17.71 -0.82 16.77
N LYS A 124 -18.99 -0.41 16.87
CA LYS A 124 -20.06 -1.26 17.41
C LYS A 124 -20.36 -2.49 16.56
N ASP A 125 -20.25 -2.35 15.24
CA ASP A 125 -20.62 -3.40 14.29
C ASP A 125 -19.53 -4.51 14.23
N PRO A 126 -19.89 -5.79 14.50
CA PRO A 126 -18.97 -6.93 14.45
C PRO A 126 -18.22 -7.09 13.12
N LEU A 127 -18.79 -6.64 12.00
CA LEU A 127 -18.15 -6.70 10.69
C LEU A 127 -16.85 -5.90 10.65
N PHE A 128 -16.79 -4.74 11.31
CA PHE A 128 -15.58 -3.93 11.39
C PHE A 128 -14.58 -4.51 12.38
N LYS A 129 -15.06 -5.08 13.49
CA LYS A 129 -14.21 -5.74 14.49
C LYS A 129 -13.41 -6.89 13.87
N ARG A 130 -14.06 -7.79 13.12
CA ARG A 130 -13.35 -8.88 12.43
C ARG A 130 -12.37 -8.38 11.37
N MET A 131 -12.68 -7.29 10.66
CA MET A 131 -11.76 -6.70 9.67
C MET A 131 -10.53 -6.10 10.35
N GLY A 132 -10.72 -5.37 11.45
CA GLY A 132 -9.62 -4.82 12.26
C GLY A 132 -8.74 -5.94 12.83
N ALA A 133 -9.36 -6.97 13.40
CA ALA A 133 -8.64 -8.13 13.95
C ALA A 133 -7.83 -8.87 12.88
N SER A 134 -8.44 -9.13 11.72
CA SER A 134 -7.74 -9.79 10.61
C SER A 134 -6.54 -8.99 10.10
N ARG A 135 -6.63 -7.65 10.09
CA ARG A 135 -5.51 -6.76 9.75
C ARG A 135 -4.42 -6.81 10.82
N LEU A 136 -4.77 -6.76 12.10
CA LEU A 136 -3.79 -6.84 13.19
C LEU A 136 -3.03 -8.17 13.18
N ALA A 137 -3.71 -9.28 12.85
CA ALA A 137 -3.05 -10.58 12.66
C ALA A 137 -1.97 -10.53 11.56
N ARG A 138 -2.19 -9.74 10.50
CA ARG A 138 -1.22 -9.56 9.41
C ARG A 138 -0.08 -8.59 9.76
N PHE A 139 -0.27 -7.70 10.73
CA PHE A 139 0.81 -6.84 11.23
C PHE A 139 1.75 -7.59 12.19
N ALA A 140 1.24 -8.60 12.89
CA ALA A 140 1.99 -9.45 13.82
C ALA A 140 2.92 -10.46 13.11
N VAL A 141 3.80 -9.98 12.24
CA VAL A 141 4.79 -10.80 11.51
C VAL A 141 6.00 -11.06 12.40
N ASP A 142 6.72 -10.00 12.76
CA ASP A 142 7.96 -10.05 13.55
C ASP A 142 7.73 -9.61 15.00
N ASP A 143 8.63 -9.95 15.91
CA ASP A 143 8.51 -9.62 17.34
C ASP A 143 8.44 -8.11 17.61
N GLN A 144 9.25 -7.33 16.90
CA GLN A 144 9.19 -5.86 16.92
C GLN A 144 7.78 -5.34 16.56
N ARG A 145 7.16 -5.91 15.52
CA ARG A 145 5.82 -5.49 15.08
C ARG A 145 4.73 -5.98 16.04
N ARG A 146 4.90 -7.16 16.66
CA ARG A 146 3.97 -7.69 17.68
C ARG A 146 3.96 -6.80 18.91
N MET A 147 5.14 -6.40 19.38
CA MET A 147 5.26 -5.46 20.49
C MET A 147 4.68 -4.09 20.13
N LYS A 148 4.87 -3.61 18.90
CA LYS A 148 4.22 -2.38 18.44
C LYS A 148 2.69 -2.44 18.51
N VAL A 149 2.08 -3.59 18.18
CA VAL A 149 0.62 -3.79 18.34
C VAL A 149 0.22 -3.73 19.82
N VAL A 150 1.01 -4.32 20.72
CA VAL A 150 0.79 -4.28 22.16
C VAL A 150 0.89 -2.85 22.70
N GLU A 151 1.96 -2.12 22.35
CA GLU A 151 2.20 -0.73 22.76
C GLU A 151 1.08 0.22 22.34
N MET A 152 0.52 0.03 21.14
CA MET A 152 -0.62 0.82 20.65
C MET A 152 -1.97 0.39 21.26
N GLY A 153 -1.98 -0.58 22.18
CA GLY A 153 -3.17 -1.06 22.87
C GLY A 153 -4.00 -2.08 22.07
N GLY A 154 -3.50 -2.56 20.94
CA GLY A 154 -4.22 -3.50 20.08
C GLY A 154 -4.51 -4.84 20.77
N ALA A 155 -3.59 -5.30 21.63
CA ALA A 155 -3.77 -6.53 22.41
C ALA A 155 -4.99 -6.43 23.35
N GLN A 156 -5.12 -5.34 24.09
CA GLN A 156 -6.25 -5.12 25.01
C GLN A 156 -7.58 -5.01 24.24
N GLU A 157 -7.59 -4.28 23.12
CA GLU A 157 -8.80 -4.13 22.31
C GLU A 157 -9.24 -5.47 21.68
N LEU A 158 -8.30 -6.34 21.30
CA LEU A 158 -8.62 -7.70 20.83
C LEU A 158 -9.27 -8.53 21.95
N LEU A 159 -8.79 -8.43 23.19
CA LEU A 159 -9.40 -9.13 24.33
C LEU A 159 -10.82 -8.62 24.62
N ASN A 160 -11.02 -7.30 24.60
CA ASN A 160 -12.34 -6.68 24.77
C ASN A 160 -13.32 -7.13 23.67
N VAL A 161 -12.83 -7.26 22.42
CA VAL A 161 -13.63 -7.78 21.32
C VAL A 161 -13.98 -9.25 21.52
N LEU A 162 -13.03 -10.08 21.95
CA LEU A 162 -13.26 -11.51 22.18
C LEU A 162 -14.29 -11.74 23.28
N GLU A 163 -14.21 -11.00 24.38
CA GLU A 163 -15.14 -11.07 25.51
C GLU A 163 -16.58 -10.69 25.10
N GLY A 164 -16.73 -9.69 24.22
CA GLY A 164 -18.03 -9.23 23.74
C GLY A 164 -18.55 -9.93 22.47
N ALA A 165 -17.79 -10.85 21.87
CA ALA A 165 -18.10 -11.40 20.54
C ALA A 165 -19.16 -12.51 20.58
N LYS A 166 -20.35 -12.19 20.04
CA LYS A 166 -21.45 -13.15 19.89
C LYS A 166 -21.31 -14.05 18.67
N ASP A 167 -20.66 -13.56 17.62
CA ASP A 167 -20.52 -14.26 16.35
C ASP A 167 -19.19 -15.03 16.24
N ASP A 168 -19.29 -16.27 15.76
CA ASP A 168 -18.16 -17.20 15.67
C ASP A 168 -17.06 -16.68 14.75
N LYS A 169 -17.43 -15.95 13.70
CA LYS A 169 -16.48 -15.38 12.75
C LYS A 169 -15.62 -14.27 13.36
N THR A 170 -16.19 -13.39 14.18
CA THR A 170 -15.40 -12.40 14.94
C THR A 170 -14.53 -13.07 15.98
N ARG A 171 -15.04 -14.09 16.70
CA ARG A 171 -14.21 -14.87 17.64
C ARG A 171 -13.00 -15.49 16.95
N LYS A 172 -13.21 -16.09 15.76
CA LYS A 172 -12.14 -16.71 14.96
C LYS A 172 -11.06 -15.72 14.56
N GLU A 173 -11.42 -14.59 13.95
CA GLU A 173 -10.42 -13.60 13.50
C GLU A 173 -9.69 -12.95 14.69
N THR A 174 -10.39 -12.76 15.81
CA THR A 174 -9.81 -12.20 17.03
C THR A 174 -8.83 -13.18 17.68
N LEU A 175 -9.21 -14.45 17.81
CA LEU A 175 -8.33 -15.51 18.31
C LEU A 175 -7.12 -15.71 17.40
N LYS A 176 -7.30 -15.64 16.09
CA LYS A 176 -6.21 -15.70 15.12
C LYS A 176 -5.21 -14.56 15.33
N ALA A 177 -5.69 -13.34 15.57
CA ALA A 177 -4.84 -12.19 15.86
C ALA A 177 -4.08 -12.35 17.18
N LEU A 178 -4.77 -12.81 18.23
CA LEU A 178 -4.14 -13.08 19.53
C LEU A 178 -3.08 -14.17 19.43
N ALA A 179 -3.37 -15.28 18.73
CA ALA A 179 -2.41 -16.36 18.48
C ALA A 179 -1.21 -15.90 17.64
N ALA A 180 -1.44 -14.94 16.72
CA ALA A 180 -0.35 -14.31 16.00
C ALA A 180 0.52 -13.45 16.93
N LEU A 181 -0.05 -12.73 17.91
CA LEU A 181 0.75 -11.98 18.90
C LEU A 181 1.52 -12.90 19.84
N SER A 182 0.91 -14.00 20.29
CA SER A 182 1.47 -14.87 21.34
C SER A 182 2.70 -15.68 20.95
N LYS A 183 3.14 -15.67 19.68
CA LYS A 183 4.43 -16.31 19.33
C LYS A 183 5.66 -15.48 19.71
N SER A 184 5.46 -14.25 20.19
CA SER A 184 6.50 -13.48 20.88
C SER A 184 6.28 -13.62 22.38
N GLU A 185 7.34 -13.98 23.12
CA GLU A 185 7.28 -14.19 24.57
C GLU A 185 6.83 -12.92 25.31
N GLU A 186 7.37 -11.76 24.94
CA GLU A 186 7.05 -10.45 25.53
C GLU A 186 5.57 -10.10 25.31
N ALA A 187 5.06 -10.27 24.08
CA ALA A 187 3.67 -10.00 23.75
C ALA A 187 2.72 -11.00 24.44
N ALA A 188 3.12 -12.27 24.53
CA ALA A 188 2.38 -13.30 25.25
C ALA A 188 2.33 -12.99 26.76
N GLY A 189 3.43 -12.51 27.35
CA GLY A 189 3.48 -12.07 28.74
C GLY A 189 2.59 -10.86 29.02
N PHE A 190 2.46 -9.93 28.07
CA PHE A 190 1.47 -8.85 28.18
C PHE A 190 0.04 -9.39 28.15
N LEU A 191 -0.26 -10.34 27.26
CA LEU A 191 -1.58 -10.96 27.16
C LEU A 191 -1.95 -11.73 28.43
N ASP A 192 -1.03 -12.51 29.01
CA ASP A 192 -1.28 -13.23 30.27
C ASP A 192 -1.57 -12.25 31.42
N LYS A 193 -0.79 -11.17 31.54
CA LYS A 193 -1.04 -10.08 32.51
C LYS A 193 -2.38 -9.38 32.31
N ALA A 194 -2.84 -9.26 31.06
CA ALA A 194 -4.14 -8.69 30.71
C ALA A 194 -5.32 -9.64 30.94
N GLY A 195 -5.09 -10.84 31.50
CA GLY A 195 -6.14 -11.82 31.79
C GLY A 195 -6.59 -12.63 30.57
N ALA A 196 -5.77 -12.67 29.50
CA ALA A 196 -6.12 -13.38 28.27
C ALA A 196 -6.42 -14.87 28.51
N TYR A 197 -5.75 -15.52 29.47
CA TYR A 197 -5.98 -16.93 29.79
C TYR A 197 -7.44 -17.22 30.13
N ALA A 198 -8.05 -16.41 31.00
CA ALA A 198 -9.44 -16.59 31.43
C ALA A 198 -10.44 -16.33 30.29
N ILE A 199 -10.18 -15.31 29.48
CA ILE A 199 -11.04 -14.96 28.33
C ILE A 199 -10.96 -16.05 27.24
N VAL A 200 -9.75 -16.49 26.89
CA VAL A 200 -9.55 -17.51 25.85
C VAL A 200 -10.11 -18.86 26.28
N SER A 201 -9.91 -19.26 27.53
CA SER A 201 -10.43 -20.54 28.06
C SER A 201 -11.97 -20.59 28.10
N SER A 202 -12.61 -19.49 28.51
CA SER A 202 -14.08 -19.37 28.57
C SER A 202 -14.76 -19.19 27.20
N THR A 203 -13.99 -18.88 26.15
CA THR A 203 -14.53 -18.67 24.81
C THR A 203 -15.18 -19.96 24.26
N PRO A 204 -16.44 -19.95 23.79
CA PRO A 204 -17.08 -21.15 23.28
C PRO A 204 -16.51 -21.58 21.92
N ASN A 205 -16.46 -22.89 21.72
CA ASN A 205 -16.04 -23.48 20.45
C ASN A 205 -17.16 -23.40 19.41
N SER A 206 -16.80 -23.44 18.13
CA SER A 206 -17.75 -23.45 17.02
C SER A 206 -17.69 -24.77 16.28
N GLY A 207 -18.86 -25.31 15.89
CA GLY A 207 -18.92 -26.45 14.97
C GLY A 207 -18.61 -26.08 13.53
N GLU A 208 -18.84 -24.83 13.12
CA GLU A 208 -18.56 -24.32 11.77
C GLU A 208 -17.08 -23.95 11.60
N TYR A 209 -16.44 -23.44 12.67
CA TYR A 209 -15.05 -22.97 12.64
C TYR A 209 -14.16 -23.77 13.59
N ALA A 210 -13.70 -24.95 13.14
CA ALA A 210 -12.78 -25.80 13.89
C ALA A 210 -11.45 -25.10 14.25
N GLU A 211 -11.02 -24.12 13.43
CA GLU A 211 -9.84 -23.29 13.67
C GLU A 211 -9.85 -22.59 15.04
N ILE A 212 -11.03 -22.27 15.58
CA ILE A 212 -11.17 -21.65 16.90
C ILE A 212 -10.51 -22.51 17.99
N GLN A 213 -10.71 -23.82 17.94
CA GLN A 213 -10.09 -24.75 18.89
C GLN A 213 -8.58 -24.73 18.75
N THR A 214 -8.07 -24.77 17.52
CA THR A 214 -6.62 -24.73 17.24
C THR A 214 -5.97 -23.45 17.75
N TYR A 215 -6.60 -22.29 17.54
CA TYR A 215 -6.08 -21.02 18.06
C TYR A 215 -6.12 -20.96 19.58
N LYS A 216 -7.19 -21.46 20.20
CA LYS A 216 -7.30 -21.53 21.66
C LYS A 216 -6.21 -22.41 22.26
N THR A 217 -6.03 -23.64 21.77
CA THR A 217 -5.00 -24.54 22.30
C THR A 217 -3.60 -23.96 22.11
N SER A 218 -3.30 -23.41 20.93
CA SER A 218 -2.03 -22.73 20.67
C SER A 218 -1.77 -21.57 21.63
N LEU A 219 -2.79 -20.77 21.96
CA LEU A 219 -2.69 -19.65 22.90
C LEU A 219 -2.46 -20.12 24.34
N LEU A 220 -3.24 -21.10 24.80
CA LEU A 220 -3.13 -21.64 26.16
C LEU A 220 -1.77 -22.30 26.36
N THR A 221 -1.28 -23.09 25.39
CA THR A 221 0.06 -23.67 25.44
C THR A 221 1.15 -22.59 25.50
N ALA A 222 1.01 -21.49 24.75
CA ALA A 222 1.96 -20.38 24.83
C ALA A 222 1.96 -19.73 26.23
N PHE A 223 0.79 -19.57 26.87
CA PHE A 223 0.70 -19.05 28.23
C PHE A 223 1.24 -20.00 29.30
N ASP A 224 1.08 -21.30 29.11
CA ASP A 224 1.65 -22.31 30.01
C ASP A 224 3.19 -22.35 29.90
N GLN A 225 3.73 -22.19 28.69
CA GLN A 225 5.18 -22.09 28.45
C GLN A 225 5.83 -20.89 29.12
N LEU A 226 5.13 -19.76 29.24
CA LEU A 226 5.63 -18.57 29.97
C LEU A 226 5.78 -18.80 31.48
N LYS A 227 5.07 -19.79 32.03
CA LYS A 227 5.04 -20.09 33.47
C LYS A 227 6.03 -21.21 33.83
N SER A 228 6.60 -21.88 32.83
CA SER A 228 7.59 -22.94 32.99
C SER A 228 8.99 -22.37 33.10
#